data_AF-A0A938NUU4-F1
#
_entry.id   AF-A0A938NUU4-F1
#
_cell.length_a   1.000
_cell.length_b   1.000
_cell.length_c   1.000
_cell.angle_alpha   90.00
_cell.angle_beta   90.00
_cell.angle_gamma   90.00
#
_symmetry.space_group_name_H-M   'P 1'
#
loop_
_entity.id
_entity.type
_entity.pdbx_description
1 polymer ?
#
loop_
_entity_poly.entity_id
_entity_poly.type
_entity_poly.pdbx_seq_one_letter_code
_entity_poly.pdbx_strand_id
1 'polypeptide(L)' 'MFRRSEEDFDTGFQEALIDLRVRYLAGAQAEYLKEGSIRREAGRVVYDIKKSTTDLLSIQVGIAIRF' A
#
# COMPACT_ATOMS: atom_id res chain seq x y z
N MET A 1 -0.70 -20.06 60.81
CA MET A 1 -1.47 -20.62 59.67
C MET A 1 -2.07 -19.45 58.90
N PHE A 2 -2.33 -19.60 57.59
CA PHE A 2 -2.67 -18.57 56.57
C PHE A 2 -1.46 -18.06 55.76
N ARG A 3 -1.08 -18.93 54.82
CA ARG A 3 -0.15 -18.71 53.71
C ARG A 3 -0.90 -17.91 52.64
N ARG A 4 -0.45 -16.67 52.38
CA ARG A 4 -0.88 -15.86 51.24
C ARG A 4 -0.20 -16.47 50.00
N SER A 5 -0.98 -17.06 49.10
CA SER A 5 -0.49 -17.47 47.78
C SER A 5 -0.46 -16.23 46.90
N GLU A 6 0.74 -15.73 46.63
CA GLU A 6 1.03 -15.00 45.39
C GLU A 6 0.80 -15.99 44.25
N GLU A 7 -0.35 -15.86 43.59
CA GLU A 7 -0.57 -16.46 42.29
C GLU A 7 0.25 -15.64 41.29
N ASP A 8 1.47 -16.08 41.03
CA ASP A 8 2.25 -15.63 39.88
C ASP A 8 1.47 -16.01 38.63
N PHE A 9 0.82 -15.02 38.03
CA PHE A 9 0.30 -15.13 36.68
C PHE A 9 1.50 -15.26 35.75
N ASP A 10 1.84 -16.51 35.40
CA ASP A 10 2.77 -16.81 34.32
C ASP A 10 2.22 -16.20 33.03
N THR A 11 2.69 -15.00 32.74
CA THR A 11 2.29 -14.25 31.57
C THR A 11 3.14 -14.77 30.43
N GLY A 12 2.72 -15.89 29.82
CA GLY A 12 3.36 -16.52 28.65
C GLY A 12 3.38 -15.66 27.37
N PHE A 13 3.21 -14.35 27.52
CA PHE A 13 3.27 -13.35 26.48
C PHE A 13 4.31 -12.31 26.89
N GLN A 14 5.50 -12.39 26.30
CA GLN A 14 6.60 -11.51 26.68
C GLN A 14 6.49 -10.13 26.02
N GLU A 15 6.17 -10.09 24.72
CA GLU A 15 6.14 -8.84 23.95
C GLU A 15 5.39 -9.02 22.62
N ALA A 16 4.66 -7.99 22.19
CA ALA A 16 4.24 -7.85 20.80
C ALA A 16 4.58 -6.47 20.25
N LEU A 17 5.17 -6.46 19.06
CA LEU A 17 5.55 -5.28 18.30
C LEU A 17 4.62 -5.12 17.12
N ILE A 18 4.14 -3.89 16.90
CA ILE A 18 3.26 -3.54 15.78
C ILE A 18 4.01 -2.57 14.87
N ASP A 19 4.08 -2.88 13.58
CA ASP A 19 4.60 -2.01 12.51
C ASP A 19 3.44 -1.50 11.65
N LEU A 20 3.38 -0.18 11.47
CA LEU A 20 2.43 0.47 10.58
C LEU A 20 3.18 1.38 9.62
N ARG A 21 2.98 1.17 8.32
CA ARG A 21 3.67 1.93 7.28
C ARG A 21 2.73 2.38 6.18
N VAL A 22 2.82 3.66 5.84
CA VAL A 22 2.11 4.28 4.71
C VAL A 22 3.14 4.83 3.75
N ARG A 23 2.97 4.59 2.44
CA ARG A 23 3.84 5.10 1.40
C ARG A 23 3.01 5.65 0.25
N TYR A 24 3.34 6.86 -0.18
CA TYR A 24 2.83 7.45 -1.41
C TYR A 24 3.98 7.58 -2.40
N LEU A 25 3.77 7.11 -3.62
CA LEU A 25 4.65 7.30 -4.76
C LEU A 25 3.92 8.18 -5.76
N ALA A 26 4.41 9.41 -5.90
CA ALA A 26 3.97 10.30 -6.97
C ALA A 26 4.44 9.71 -8.30
N GLY A 27 3.47 9.32 -9.14
CA GLY A 27 3.73 8.76 -10.46
C GLY A 27 3.93 9.86 -11.49
N ALA A 28 4.42 9.46 -12.66
CA ALA A 28 4.44 10.32 -13.84
C ALA A 28 3.16 10.13 -14.66
N GLN A 29 2.82 11.15 -15.46
CA GLN A 29 1.82 11.00 -16.51
C GLN A 29 2.41 10.12 -17.62
N ALA A 30 1.82 8.95 -17.83
CA ALA A 30 2.13 8.13 -18.98
C ALA A 30 1.13 8.45 -20.10
N GLU A 31 1.64 8.87 -21.25
CA GLU A 31 0.88 9.07 -22.48
C GLU A 31 1.04 7.83 -23.35
N TYR A 32 -0.05 7.08 -23.54
CA TYR A 32 -0.03 5.90 -24.40
C TYR A 32 -0.82 6.20 -25.68
N LEU A 33 -0.16 6.04 -26.83
CA LEU A 33 -0.82 5.96 -28.12
C LEU A 33 -1.30 4.52 -28.33
N LYS A 34 -2.61 4.29 -28.23
CA LYS A 34 -3.21 2.98 -28.59
C LYS A 34 -3.27 2.82 -30.11
N GLU A 35 -3.23 1.59 -30.60
CA GLU A 35 -3.52 1.30 -32.02
C GLU A 35 -4.91 1.85 -32.38
N GLY A 36 -5.00 2.71 -33.40
CA GLY A 36 -6.22 3.45 -33.76
C GLY A 36 -6.41 4.83 -33.12
N SER A 37 -5.44 5.32 -32.32
CA SER A 37 -5.48 6.68 -31.70
C SER A 37 -5.10 7.81 -32.66
N ILE A 38 -4.66 7.47 -33.87
CA ILE A 38 -4.34 8.43 -34.93
C ILE A 38 -5.43 8.30 -35.99
N ARG A 39 -6.35 9.25 -36.02
CA ARG A 39 -7.40 9.30 -37.05
C ARG A 39 -7.10 10.43 -38.02
N ARG A 40 -7.25 10.14 -39.31
CA ARG A 40 -7.20 11.16 -40.35
C ARG A 40 -8.64 11.49 -40.74
N GLU A 41 -9.13 12.63 -40.29
CA GLU A 41 -10.47 13.13 -40.64
C GLU A 41 -10.32 14.44 -41.40
N ALA A 42 -10.94 14.54 -42.58
CA ALA A 42 -10.99 15.75 -43.41
C ALA A 42 -9.62 16.43 -43.66
N GLY A 43 -8.55 15.65 -43.88
CA GLY A 43 -7.21 16.16 -44.13
C GLY A 43 -6.43 16.61 -42.90
N ARG A 44 -6.96 16.40 -41.68
CA ARG A 44 -6.29 16.69 -40.41
C ARG A 44 -6.00 15.41 -39.64
N VAL A 45 -4.83 15.38 -38.98
CA VAL A 45 -4.43 14.27 -38.09
C VAL A 45 -4.92 14.59 -36.68
N VAL A 46 -5.78 13.74 -36.14
CA VAL A 46 -6.32 13.85 -34.78
C VAL A 46 -5.65 12.78 -33.91
N TYR A 47 -5.03 13.22 -32.81
CA TYR A 47 -4.41 12.35 -31.80
C TYR A 47 -5.32 12.24 -30.59
N ASP A 48 -5.77 11.04 -30.28
CA ASP A 48 -6.55 10.73 -29.08
C ASP A 48 -5.59 10.29 -27.96
N ILE A 49 -5.06 11.25 -27.21
CA ILE A 49 -4.04 11.01 -26.17
C ILE A 49 -4.72 10.55 -24.89
N LYS A 50 -4.50 9.29 -24.51
CA LYS A 50 -4.90 8.78 -23.18
C LYS A 50 -3.81 9.07 -22.16
N LYS A 51 -4.12 9.94 -21.20
CA LYS A 51 -3.27 10.22 -20.03
C LYS A 51 -3.63 9.27 -18.90
N SER A 52 -2.65 8.55 -18.37
CA SER A 52 -2.81 7.75 -17.14
C SER A 52 -1.87 8.30 -16.07
N THR A 53 -2.41 8.64 -14.90
CA THR A 53 -1.64 8.94 -13.70
C THR A 53 -1.22 7.63 -13.04
N THR A 54 0.08 7.47 -12.76
CA THR A 54 0.66 6.21 -12.23
C THR A 54 0.94 6.31 -10.72
N ASP A 55 0.13 7.08 -10.01
CA ASP A 55 0.31 7.27 -8.56
C ASP A 55 0.00 5.98 -7.80
N LEU A 56 0.78 5.70 -6.75
CA LEU A 56 0.60 4.52 -5.93
C LEU A 56 0.59 4.86 -4.45
N LEU A 57 -0.49 4.48 -3.76
CA LEU A 57 -0.60 4.52 -2.31
C LEU A 57 -0.54 3.09 -1.76
N SER A 58 0.38 2.81 -0.83
CA SER A 58 0.47 1.53 -0.15
C SER A 58 0.39 1.67 1.37
N ILE A 59 -0.29 0.71 1.99
CA ILE A 59 -0.48 0.61 3.44
C ILE A 59 -0.02 -0.80 3.84
N GLN A 60 0.85 -0.88 4.85
CA GLN A 60 1.42 -2.12 5.35
C GLN A 60 1.26 -2.19 6.87
N VAL A 61 0.89 -3.37 7.37
CA VAL A 61 0.71 -3.66 8.79
C VAL A 61 1.47 -4.94 9.13
N GLY A 62 2.30 -4.90 10.16
CA GLY A 62 3.09 -6.03 10.64
C GLY A 62 2.93 -6.24 12.14
N ILE A 63 2.98 -7.50 12.58
CA ILE A 63 2.95 -7.88 14.00
C ILE A 63 4.07 -8.89 14.24
N ALA A 64 4.86 -8.68 15.29
CA ALA A 64 5.85 -9.65 15.76
C ALA A 64 5.59 -9.98 17.23
N ILE A 65 5.56 -11.27 17.58
CA ILE A 65 5.27 -11.76 18.94
C ILE A 65 6.49 -12.53 19.45
N ARG A 66 6.92 -12.24 20.68
CA ARG A 66 7.98 -12.94 21.38
C ARG A 66 7.38 -13.82 22.49
N PHE A 67 7.79 -15.08 22.52
CA PHE A 67 7.40 -16.10 23.51
C PHE A 67 8.63 -16.54 24.30
#